data_AF-A0A074ZA95-F1
#
_entry.id   AF-A0A074ZA95-F1
#
_cell.length_a   1.000
_cell.length_b   1.000
_cell.length_c   1.000
_cell.angle_alpha   90.00
_cell.angle_beta   90.00
_cell.angle_gamma   90.00
#
_symmetry.space_group_name_H-M   'P 1'
#
loop_
_entity.id
_entity.type
_entity.pdbx_description
1 polymer ?
#
loop_
_entity_poly.entity_id
_entity_poly.type
_entity_poly.pdbx_seq_one_letter_code
_entity_poly.pdbx_strand_id
1 'polypeptide(L)'
;MRVLFGCILIYICLEGPSGEYLQDIYTLAKYINNLFTSEVQIHEFRNRYKSAIDRGPLKLEEFDAAAEIRAYSKKIGDIVLVKNKSLHEAVAWVEEEVAKYAWNPKLTETLVDKVALDALNVSDSLLEEKPGYAFKVLPGQSGVHIPVEVYVGDPDVYHTLRWMQSLDYILDNITNLHFVYFASVTGIFSVYPAFAWHSEKVDMFDIRKTRWYMQGSAVPKALLIMLDTSGSMTGQSLIVANISVQKLVTTLDENDYFAVGHFPSQEHGKHFSLVNNSEPACFQSFVRATKRNIHRLVSQEMTNAPPRGYANFSMALEEAILLFDDLKNDSHPGRENTPCNKVLVMYTDSAFEFDSRVMTVLNDKLGDIQLLVYALGEPVSDVPLYQRQAAKNG
;
A
#
# COMPACT_ATOMS: atom_id res chain seq x y z
N MET A 1 -24.56 0.50 33.14
CA MET A 1 -25.06 1.44 32.11
C MET A 1 -26.59 1.47 32.01
N ARG A 2 -27.32 0.35 32.12
CA ARG A 2 -28.81 0.33 32.12
C ARG A 2 -29.49 0.93 33.37
N VAL A 3 -28.85 0.90 34.54
CA VAL A 3 -29.39 1.49 35.79
C VAL A 3 -29.26 3.02 35.80
N LEU A 4 -28.14 3.56 35.31
CA LEU A 4 -27.93 5.01 35.16
C LEU A 4 -28.92 5.65 34.19
N PHE A 5 -29.30 4.95 33.12
CA PHE A 5 -30.32 5.42 32.18
C PHE A 5 -31.72 5.49 32.81
N GLY A 6 -32.05 4.56 33.73
CA GLY A 6 -33.29 4.60 34.49
C GLY A 6 -33.36 5.78 35.47
N CYS A 7 -32.26 6.09 36.15
CA CYS A 7 -32.21 7.23 37.08
C CYS A 7 -32.29 8.60 36.37
N ILE A 8 -31.73 8.73 35.17
CA ILE A 8 -31.78 9.98 34.39
C ILE A 8 -33.18 10.23 33.81
N LEU A 9 -33.90 9.17 33.40
CA LEU A 9 -35.30 9.29 32.94
C LEU A 9 -36.25 9.74 34.07
N ILE A 10 -36.02 9.29 35.30
CA ILE A 10 -36.78 9.75 36.49
C ILE A 10 -36.47 11.22 36.79
N TYR A 11 -35.22 11.66 36.60
CA TYR A 11 -34.79 13.04 36.82
C TYR A 11 -35.37 14.03 35.81
N ILE A 12 -35.66 13.58 34.57
CA ILE A 12 -36.23 14.42 33.51
C ILE A 12 -37.77 14.47 33.58
N CYS A 13 -38.42 13.41 34.10
CA CYS A 13 -39.88 13.35 34.21
C CYS A 13 -40.46 14.05 35.46
N LEU A 14 -39.64 14.41 36.45
CA LEU A 14 -40.07 15.11 37.66
C LEU A 14 -39.43 16.51 37.65
N GLU A 15 -40.20 17.53 37.28
CA GLU A 15 -39.79 18.94 37.31
C GLU A 15 -39.29 19.35 38.71
N GLY A 16 -37.97 19.27 38.92
CA GLY A 16 -37.26 19.78 40.10
C GLY A 16 -37.48 18.94 41.39
N PRO A 17 -36.43 18.50 42.08
CA PRO A 17 -36.61 17.73 43.30
C PRO A 17 -37.06 18.66 44.45
N SER A 18 -38.31 18.52 44.88
CA SER A 18 -38.69 18.92 46.23
C SER A 18 -38.00 17.98 47.25
N GLY A 19 -37.72 18.48 48.45
CA GLY A 19 -36.84 17.83 49.44
C GLY A 19 -37.24 16.40 49.88
N GLU A 20 -38.48 15.96 49.63
CA GLU A 20 -38.95 14.59 49.93
C GLU A 20 -38.40 13.55 48.94
N TYR A 21 -38.34 13.83 47.63
CA TYR A 21 -37.85 12.88 46.63
C TYR A 21 -36.36 12.56 46.77
N LEU A 22 -35.57 13.51 47.29
CA LEU A 22 -34.15 13.31 47.61
C LEU A 22 -33.96 12.27 48.71
N GLN A 23 -34.85 12.25 49.71
CA GLN A 23 -34.79 11.30 50.82
C GLN A 23 -35.16 9.89 50.36
N ASP A 24 -36.12 9.76 49.45
CA ASP A 24 -36.51 8.47 48.87
C ASP A 24 -35.42 7.90 47.95
N ILE A 25 -34.78 8.75 47.13
CA ILE A 25 -33.62 8.35 46.32
C ILE A 25 -32.46 7.89 47.21
N TYR A 26 -32.19 8.60 48.31
CA TYR A 26 -31.16 8.20 49.27
C TYR A 26 -31.48 6.86 49.93
N THR A 27 -32.74 6.64 50.29
CA THR A 27 -33.21 5.40 50.90
C THR A 27 -33.11 4.23 49.92
N LEU A 28 -33.50 4.43 48.66
CA LEU A 28 -33.37 3.42 47.60
C LEU A 28 -31.90 3.11 47.29
N ALA A 29 -31.03 4.12 47.19
CA ALA A 29 -29.60 3.92 47.00
C ALA A 29 -28.98 3.12 48.14
N LYS A 30 -29.36 3.41 49.40
CA LYS A 30 -28.92 2.66 50.57
C LYS A 30 -29.43 1.22 50.55
N TYR A 31 -30.68 0.99 50.14
CA TYR A 31 -31.25 -0.34 49.99
C TYR A 31 -30.52 -1.16 48.90
N ILE A 32 -30.29 -0.59 47.73
CA ILE A 32 -29.55 -1.24 46.63
C ILE A 32 -28.11 -1.53 47.05
N ASN A 33 -27.44 -0.59 47.72
CA ASN A 33 -26.08 -0.80 48.20
C ASN A 33 -26.02 -1.90 49.27
N ASN A 34 -27.01 -1.97 50.17
CA ASN A 34 -27.12 -3.03 51.17
C ASN A 34 -27.36 -4.39 50.51
N LEU A 35 -28.29 -4.47 49.55
CA LEU A 35 -28.57 -5.69 48.79
C LEU A 35 -27.33 -6.16 48.01
N PHE A 36 -26.64 -5.24 47.33
CA PHE A 36 -25.40 -5.55 46.63
C PHE A 36 -24.32 -6.04 47.60
N THR A 37 -24.17 -5.38 48.76
CA THR A 37 -23.16 -5.78 49.76
C THR A 37 -23.47 -7.12 50.42
N SER A 38 -24.76 -7.43 50.65
CA SER A 38 -25.19 -8.70 51.25
C SER A 38 -25.12 -9.88 50.28
N GLU A 39 -25.54 -9.69 49.02
CA GLU A 39 -25.56 -10.76 48.01
C GLU A 39 -24.19 -11.02 47.40
N VAL A 40 -23.40 -9.98 47.14
CA VAL A 40 -22.09 -10.11 46.45
C VAL A 40 -20.97 -10.52 47.41
N GLN A 41 -21.21 -10.50 48.72
CA GLN A 41 -20.23 -10.90 49.76
C GLN A 41 -18.85 -10.27 49.55
N ILE A 42 -18.79 -9.01 49.10
CA ILE A 42 -17.54 -8.34 48.70
C ILE A 42 -16.49 -8.31 49.81
N HIS A 43 -16.94 -8.23 51.07
CA HIS A 43 -16.07 -8.28 52.24
C HIS A 43 -15.44 -9.66 52.44
N GLU A 44 -16.20 -10.74 52.23
CA GLU A 44 -15.70 -12.09 52.32
C GLU A 44 -14.69 -12.37 51.21
N PHE A 45 -14.99 -11.97 49.98
CA PHE A 45 -14.06 -12.07 48.85
C PHE A 45 -12.73 -11.35 49.13
N ARG A 46 -12.80 -10.08 49.59
CA ARG A 46 -11.61 -9.29 49.95
C ARG A 46 -10.81 -9.95 51.08
N ASN A 47 -11.49 -10.49 52.10
CA ASN A 47 -10.84 -11.15 53.23
C ASN A 47 -10.18 -12.47 52.82
N ARG A 48 -10.81 -13.24 51.93
CA ARG A 48 -10.22 -14.46 51.35
C ARG A 48 -8.97 -14.14 50.52
N TYR A 49 -9.01 -13.11 49.66
CA TYR A 49 -7.85 -12.67 48.89
C TYR A 49 -6.70 -12.16 49.77
N LYS A 50 -7.00 -11.32 50.77
CA LYS A 50 -5.99 -10.89 51.76
C LYS A 50 -5.38 -12.08 52.49
N SER A 51 -6.22 -13.00 52.98
CA SER A 51 -5.75 -14.23 53.63
C SER A 51 -4.92 -15.10 52.69
N ALA A 52 -5.22 -15.16 51.39
CA ALA A 52 -4.46 -15.91 50.40
C ALA A 52 -3.11 -15.24 50.04
N ILE A 53 -3.01 -13.92 50.13
CA ILE A 53 -1.73 -13.20 50.00
C ILE A 53 -0.90 -13.43 51.28
N ASP A 54 -1.52 -13.28 52.47
CA ASP A 54 -0.83 -13.40 53.76
C ASP A 54 -0.40 -14.85 54.08
N ARG A 55 -1.20 -15.85 53.70
CA ARG A 55 -0.93 -17.28 53.97
C ARG A 55 -0.13 -17.99 52.87
N GLY A 56 0.23 -17.27 51.80
CA GLY A 56 1.26 -17.70 50.86
C GLY A 56 0.89 -18.33 49.51
N PRO A 57 -0.35 -18.73 49.14
CA PRO A 57 -0.60 -19.22 47.77
C PRO A 57 -0.51 -18.12 46.70
N LEU A 58 -0.60 -16.83 47.07
CA LEU A 58 -0.50 -15.71 46.15
C LEU A 58 0.61 -14.76 46.58
N LYS A 59 1.40 -14.30 45.62
CA LYS A 59 2.40 -13.24 45.81
C LYS A 59 2.02 -12.04 44.98
N LEU A 60 2.10 -10.85 45.60
CA LEU A 60 2.01 -9.60 44.87
C LEU A 60 3.39 -9.32 44.28
N GLU A 61 3.46 -9.25 42.97
CA GLU A 61 4.66 -8.82 42.25
C GLU A 61 4.48 -7.36 41.82
N GLU A 62 5.55 -6.59 41.92
CA GLU A 62 5.57 -5.21 41.43
C GLU A 62 5.70 -5.22 39.90
N PHE A 63 4.79 -4.53 39.22
CA PHE A 63 4.80 -4.43 37.77
C PHE A 63 5.61 -3.20 37.33
N ASP A 64 6.88 -3.42 36.98
CA ASP A 64 7.71 -2.38 36.35
C ASP A 64 7.39 -2.28 34.85
N ALA A 65 6.52 -1.34 34.51
CA ALA A 65 6.12 -1.07 33.13
C ALA A 65 7.31 -0.73 32.22
N ALA A 66 8.34 -0.06 32.73
CA ALA A 66 9.50 0.33 31.92
C ALA A 66 10.40 -0.88 31.62
N ALA A 67 10.64 -1.74 32.62
CA ALA A 67 11.36 -3.00 32.41
C ALA A 67 10.61 -3.91 31.43
N GLU A 68 9.29 -4.00 31.57
CA GLU A 68 8.45 -4.82 30.70
C GLU A 68 8.47 -4.31 29.24
N ILE A 69 8.35 -3.00 29.01
CA ILE A 69 8.46 -2.40 27.67
C ILE A 69 9.84 -2.68 27.05
N ARG A 70 10.92 -2.58 27.82
CA ARG A 70 12.28 -2.91 27.33
C ARG A 70 12.39 -4.38 26.97
N ALA A 71 11.83 -5.28 27.79
CA ALA A 71 11.83 -6.72 27.52
C ALA A 71 11.04 -7.05 26.24
N TYR A 72 9.86 -6.45 26.06
CA TYR A 72 9.07 -6.60 24.82
C TYR A 72 9.78 -6.04 23.60
N SER A 73 10.36 -4.83 23.70
CA SER A 73 11.12 -4.21 22.62
C SER A 73 12.29 -5.09 22.19
N LYS A 74 13.04 -5.63 23.16
CA LYS A 74 14.12 -6.59 22.90
C LYS A 74 13.60 -7.85 22.20
N LYS A 75 12.53 -8.46 22.72
CA LYS A 75 11.93 -9.67 22.14
C LYS A 75 11.50 -9.46 20.68
N ILE A 76 10.87 -8.34 20.37
CA ILE A 76 10.48 -7.99 19.00
C ILE A 76 11.72 -7.76 18.14
N GLY A 77 12.72 -7.03 18.65
CA GLY A 77 13.99 -6.81 17.97
C GLY A 77 14.71 -8.10 17.61
N ASP A 78 14.77 -9.06 18.55
CA ASP A 78 15.37 -10.38 18.33
C ASP A 78 14.62 -11.17 17.24
N ILE A 79 13.29 -11.13 17.22
CA ILE A 79 12.48 -11.76 16.17
C ILE A 79 12.79 -11.16 14.80
N VAL A 80 12.83 -9.82 14.71
CA VAL A 80 13.14 -9.12 13.45
C VAL A 80 14.55 -9.45 12.98
N LEU A 81 15.53 -9.46 13.88
CA LEU A 81 16.93 -9.77 13.57
C LEU A 81 17.08 -11.20 13.02
N VAL A 82 16.47 -12.18 13.70
CA VAL A 82 16.53 -13.59 13.28
C VAL A 82 15.84 -13.79 11.93
N LYS A 83 14.67 -13.18 11.72
CA LYS A 83 13.97 -13.23 10.44
C LYS A 83 14.77 -12.57 9.31
N ASN A 84 15.36 -11.42 9.59
CA ASN A 84 16.19 -10.71 8.60
C ASN A 84 17.39 -11.55 8.19
N LYS A 85 18.10 -12.15 9.15
CA LYS A 85 19.23 -13.05 8.86
C LYS A 85 18.79 -14.26 8.01
N SER A 86 17.69 -14.90 8.38
CA SER A 86 17.18 -16.08 7.68
C SER A 86 16.71 -15.74 6.26
N LEU A 87 16.11 -14.56 6.07
CA LEU A 87 15.73 -14.07 4.75
C LEU A 87 16.94 -13.76 3.88
N HIS A 88 17.98 -13.12 4.43
CA HIS A 88 19.22 -12.88 3.69
C HIS A 88 19.90 -14.18 3.25
N GLU A 89 19.90 -15.20 4.11
CA GLU A 89 20.43 -16.52 3.77
C GLU A 89 19.63 -17.18 2.64
N ALA A 90 18.29 -17.15 2.71
CA ALA A 90 17.43 -17.63 1.65
C ALA A 90 17.69 -16.90 0.32
N VAL A 91 17.76 -15.56 0.33
CA VAL A 91 18.04 -14.75 -0.87
C VAL A 91 19.39 -15.12 -1.47
N ALA A 92 20.44 -15.24 -0.66
CA ALA A 92 21.77 -15.60 -1.15
C ALA A 92 21.79 -16.96 -1.84
N TRP A 93 21.11 -17.97 -1.28
CA TRP A 93 21.01 -19.30 -1.90
C TRP A 93 20.20 -19.28 -3.19
N VAL A 94 19.11 -18.50 -3.23
CA VAL A 94 18.30 -18.32 -4.45
C VAL A 94 19.12 -17.65 -5.54
N GLU A 95 19.84 -16.56 -5.23
CA GLU A 95 20.70 -15.87 -6.20
C GLU A 95 21.79 -16.81 -6.75
N GLU A 96 22.40 -17.63 -5.90
CA GLU A 96 23.40 -18.61 -6.30
C GLU A 96 22.81 -19.68 -7.24
N GLU A 97 21.64 -20.23 -6.92
CA GLU A 97 20.98 -21.24 -7.76
C GLU A 97 20.49 -20.66 -9.10
N VAL A 98 19.96 -19.44 -9.10
CA VAL A 98 19.58 -18.73 -10.33
C VAL A 98 20.80 -18.48 -11.22
N ALA A 99 21.95 -18.10 -10.64
CA ALA A 99 23.17 -17.87 -11.40
C ALA A 99 23.72 -19.12 -12.09
N LYS A 100 23.42 -20.32 -11.57
CA LYS A 100 23.79 -21.62 -12.17
C LYS A 100 22.86 -22.01 -13.33
N TYR A 101 21.70 -21.37 -13.47
CA TYR A 101 20.70 -21.78 -14.44
C TYR A 101 21.16 -21.52 -15.89
N ALA A 102 21.30 -22.59 -16.66
CA ALA A 102 21.63 -22.50 -18.08
C ALA A 102 20.36 -22.46 -18.93
N TRP A 103 20.22 -21.43 -19.77
CA TRP A 103 19.08 -21.29 -20.68
C TRP A 103 19.03 -22.44 -21.69
N ASN A 104 17.98 -23.27 -21.60
CA ASN A 104 17.69 -24.35 -22.54
C ASN A 104 16.66 -23.93 -23.61
N PRO A 105 17.06 -23.68 -24.88
CA PRO A 105 16.14 -23.25 -25.94
C PRO A 105 15.12 -24.33 -26.37
N LYS A 106 15.24 -25.57 -25.89
CA LYS A 106 14.30 -26.66 -26.16
C LYS A 106 13.28 -26.87 -25.04
N LEU A 107 13.37 -26.09 -23.97
CA LEU A 107 12.39 -26.15 -22.89
C LEU A 107 11.03 -25.68 -23.43
N THR A 108 9.97 -26.34 -23.02
CA THR A 108 8.59 -25.98 -23.36
C THR A 108 7.76 -26.00 -22.08
N GLU A 109 6.63 -25.29 -22.08
CA GLU A 109 5.72 -25.22 -20.93
C GLU A 109 5.36 -26.60 -20.36
N THR A 110 5.08 -27.58 -21.22
CA THR A 110 4.68 -28.94 -20.84
C THR A 110 5.75 -29.74 -20.09
N LEU A 111 7.00 -29.25 -20.08
CA LEU A 111 8.13 -29.89 -19.41
C LEU A 111 8.43 -29.27 -18.04
N VAL A 112 7.57 -28.34 -17.56
CA VAL A 112 7.76 -27.64 -16.30
C VAL A 112 6.66 -28.02 -15.30
N ASP A 113 7.03 -28.84 -14.32
CA ASP A 113 6.15 -29.17 -13.20
C ASP A 113 5.97 -27.94 -12.29
N LYS A 114 4.72 -27.70 -11.86
CA LYS A 114 4.37 -26.66 -10.89
C LYS A 114 3.19 -27.11 -10.03
N VAL A 115 3.19 -26.70 -8.76
CA VAL A 115 2.00 -26.79 -7.91
C VAL A 115 1.21 -25.50 -8.11
N ALA A 116 0.15 -25.55 -8.92
CA ALA A 116 -0.71 -24.38 -9.12
C ALA A 116 -1.60 -24.18 -7.88
N LEU A 117 -1.49 -23.01 -7.24
CA LEU A 117 -2.18 -22.74 -5.97
C LEU A 117 -3.71 -22.79 -6.10
N ASP A 118 -4.23 -22.40 -7.26
CA ASP A 118 -5.65 -22.41 -7.61
C ASP A 118 -6.19 -23.82 -7.93
N ALA A 119 -5.30 -24.77 -8.23
CA ALA A 119 -5.65 -26.18 -8.41
C ALA A 119 -5.72 -26.96 -7.08
N LEU A 120 -5.14 -26.43 -6.00
CA LEU A 120 -5.19 -27.05 -4.67
C LEU A 120 -6.56 -26.83 -4.03
N ASN A 121 -7.15 -27.91 -3.52
CA ASN A 121 -8.41 -27.85 -2.78
C ASN A 121 -8.14 -27.90 -1.28
N VAL A 122 -8.84 -27.09 -0.48
CA VAL A 122 -8.74 -27.08 1.00
C VAL A 122 -9.00 -28.46 1.62
N SER A 123 -9.78 -29.31 0.94
CA SER A 123 -10.10 -30.68 1.37
C SER A 123 -9.11 -31.73 0.88
N ASP A 124 -8.05 -31.34 0.17
CA ASP A 124 -7.00 -32.26 -0.27
C ASP A 124 -6.30 -32.90 0.93
N SER A 125 -6.16 -34.23 0.89
CA SER A 125 -5.47 -35.02 1.91
C SER A 125 -3.97 -34.71 2.03
N LEU A 126 -3.37 -34.12 1.00
CA LEU A 126 -1.97 -33.69 1.00
C LEU A 126 -1.73 -32.44 1.85
N LEU A 127 -2.78 -31.66 2.15
CA LEU A 127 -2.67 -30.46 2.97
C LEU A 127 -2.77 -30.80 4.47
N GLU A 128 -1.80 -30.35 5.24
CA GLU A 128 -1.66 -30.62 6.67
C GLU A 128 -1.90 -29.37 7.51
N GLU A 129 -2.51 -29.53 8.69
CA GLU A 129 -2.52 -28.48 9.72
C GLU A 129 -1.16 -28.44 10.42
N LYS A 130 -0.49 -27.28 10.38
CA LYS A 130 0.82 -27.07 11.00
C LYS A 130 0.76 -25.90 11.98
N PRO A 131 1.35 -26.02 13.19
CA PRO A 131 1.47 -24.89 14.11
C PRO A 131 2.16 -23.69 13.43
N GLY A 132 1.61 -22.49 13.65
CA GLY A 132 2.13 -21.25 13.05
C GLY A 132 1.46 -20.86 11.72
N TYR A 133 0.70 -21.77 11.10
CA TYR A 133 -0.08 -21.50 9.90
C TYR A 133 -1.57 -21.40 10.22
N ALA A 134 -2.25 -20.41 9.64
CA ALA A 134 -3.67 -20.16 9.90
C ALA A 134 -4.61 -21.11 9.12
N PHE A 135 -4.07 -21.85 8.15
CA PHE A 135 -4.80 -22.77 7.28
C PHE A 135 -3.90 -23.95 6.92
N LYS A 136 -4.48 -25.00 6.33
CA LYS A 136 -3.72 -26.19 5.89
C LYS A 136 -2.75 -25.83 4.78
N VAL A 137 -1.55 -26.39 4.86
CA VAL A 137 -0.44 -26.13 3.93
C VAL A 137 0.10 -27.44 3.36
N LEU A 138 0.76 -27.38 2.21
CA LEU A 138 1.50 -28.49 1.60
C LEU A 138 2.97 -28.40 2.05
N PRO A 139 3.41 -29.20 3.02
CA PRO A 139 4.79 -29.11 3.52
C PRO A 139 5.79 -29.54 2.45
N GLY A 140 6.96 -28.90 2.41
CA GLY A 140 8.05 -29.29 1.51
C GLY A 140 7.88 -28.86 0.05
N GLN A 141 6.79 -28.15 -0.30
CA GLN A 141 6.54 -27.69 -1.67
C GLN A 141 6.08 -26.24 -1.71
N SER A 142 6.57 -25.49 -2.70
CA SER A 142 6.09 -24.16 -3.03
C SER A 142 4.91 -24.24 -3.99
N GLY A 143 3.94 -23.37 -3.80
CA GLY A 143 2.84 -23.20 -4.74
C GLY A 143 3.02 -21.94 -5.56
N VAL A 144 2.59 -22.00 -6.82
CA VAL A 144 2.72 -20.92 -7.79
C VAL A 144 1.34 -20.37 -8.18
N HIS A 145 1.26 -19.04 -8.26
CA HIS A 145 0.19 -18.28 -8.88
C HIS A 145 0.74 -17.54 -10.10
N ILE A 146 -0.02 -17.58 -11.20
CA ILE A 146 0.29 -16.86 -12.43
C ILE A 146 -0.90 -15.95 -12.74
N PRO A 147 -0.70 -14.62 -12.80
CA PRO A 147 -1.77 -13.69 -13.14
C PRO A 147 -2.34 -13.96 -14.52
N VAL A 148 -3.63 -13.68 -14.71
CA VAL A 148 -4.32 -13.87 -16.01
C VAL A 148 -3.72 -13.07 -17.17
N GLU A 149 -2.99 -11.98 -16.87
CA GLU A 149 -2.30 -11.14 -17.86
C GLU A 149 -0.97 -11.74 -18.33
N VAL A 150 -0.46 -12.80 -17.68
CA VAL A 150 0.81 -13.43 -18.00
C VAL A 150 0.59 -14.65 -18.88
N TYR A 151 1.20 -14.66 -20.07
CA TYR A 151 1.13 -15.80 -20.99
C TYR A 151 2.09 -16.91 -20.58
N VAL A 152 1.57 -18.09 -20.25
CA VAL A 152 2.37 -19.21 -19.73
C VAL A 152 3.30 -19.81 -20.79
N GLY A 153 2.98 -19.66 -22.07
CA GLY A 153 3.82 -20.10 -23.19
C GLY A 153 5.02 -19.19 -23.48
N ASP A 154 5.18 -18.08 -22.75
CA ASP A 154 6.35 -17.20 -22.87
C ASP A 154 7.61 -17.91 -22.34
N PRO A 155 8.72 -17.95 -23.11
CA PRO A 155 10.00 -18.47 -22.66
C PRO A 155 10.44 -17.95 -21.29
N ASP A 156 10.34 -16.66 -21.03
CA ASP A 156 10.79 -16.10 -19.77
C ASP A 156 9.96 -16.65 -18.60
N VAL A 157 8.68 -16.93 -18.82
CA VAL A 157 7.77 -17.49 -17.81
C VAL A 157 8.13 -18.95 -17.52
N TYR A 158 8.17 -19.85 -18.50
CA TYR A 158 8.44 -21.26 -18.22
C TYR A 158 9.90 -21.53 -17.85
N HIS A 159 10.87 -20.71 -18.30
CA HIS A 159 12.22 -20.75 -17.77
C HIS A 159 12.28 -20.32 -16.30
N THR A 160 11.50 -19.30 -15.93
CA THR A 160 11.40 -18.86 -14.53
C THR A 160 10.82 -19.96 -13.65
N LEU A 161 9.70 -20.54 -14.06
CA LEU A 161 9.09 -21.67 -13.35
C LEU A 161 10.06 -22.85 -13.21
N ARG A 162 10.89 -23.12 -14.23
CA ARG A 162 11.84 -24.23 -14.21
C ARG A 162 12.93 -24.04 -13.17
N TRP A 163 13.60 -22.89 -13.12
CA TRP A 163 14.65 -22.70 -12.12
C TRP A 163 14.06 -22.56 -10.72
N MET A 164 12.84 -22.03 -10.58
CA MET A 164 12.15 -21.91 -9.28
C MET A 164 11.86 -23.24 -8.59
N GLN A 165 11.97 -24.38 -9.28
CA GLN A 165 11.86 -25.70 -8.64
C GLN A 165 12.96 -25.95 -7.61
N SER A 166 14.08 -25.21 -7.65
CA SER A 166 15.11 -25.29 -6.60
C SER A 166 14.68 -24.61 -5.28
N LEU A 167 13.65 -23.75 -5.31
CA LEU A 167 13.20 -23.01 -4.13
C LEU A 167 12.75 -23.94 -3.01
N ASP A 168 12.10 -25.07 -3.33
CA ASP A 168 11.60 -26.01 -2.31
C ASP A 168 12.74 -26.53 -1.43
N TYR A 169 13.85 -26.96 -2.06
CA TYR A 169 15.02 -27.43 -1.32
C TYR A 169 15.69 -26.31 -0.50
N ILE A 170 15.76 -25.09 -1.03
CA ILE A 170 16.32 -23.95 -0.31
C ILE A 170 15.44 -23.65 0.92
N LEU A 171 14.14 -23.46 0.70
CA LEU A 171 13.20 -22.97 1.71
C LEU A 171 12.89 -24.02 2.79
N ASP A 172 12.98 -25.32 2.49
CA ASP A 172 12.88 -26.38 3.48
C ASP A 172 14.06 -26.39 4.47
N ASN A 173 15.24 -25.95 4.01
CA ASN A 173 16.46 -25.89 4.84
C ASN A 173 16.61 -24.57 5.61
N ILE A 174 15.83 -23.53 5.29
CA ILE A 174 15.86 -22.24 5.98
C ILE A 174 14.88 -22.26 7.17
N THR A 175 15.42 -22.06 8.37
CA THR A 175 14.62 -22.04 9.61
C THR A 175 14.16 -20.62 9.98
N ASN A 176 13.22 -20.51 10.93
CA ASN A 176 12.69 -19.24 11.49
C ASN A 176 11.83 -18.38 10.56
N LEU A 177 11.57 -18.83 9.34
CA LEU A 177 10.59 -18.25 8.44
C LEU A 177 9.27 -19.05 8.51
N HIS A 178 8.15 -18.37 8.24
CA HIS A 178 6.84 -19.02 8.10
C HIS A 178 6.53 -19.06 6.61
N PHE A 179 5.52 -18.32 6.14
CA PHE A 179 5.35 -18.08 4.72
C PHE A 179 6.54 -17.30 4.16
N VAL A 180 7.17 -17.86 3.13
CA VAL A 180 8.15 -17.18 2.30
C VAL A 180 7.51 -16.94 0.95
N TYR A 181 7.55 -15.67 0.54
CA TYR A 181 6.98 -15.20 -0.71
C TYR A 181 8.10 -14.85 -1.67
N PHE A 182 8.01 -15.37 -2.89
CA PHE A 182 8.87 -14.99 -4.00
C PHE A 182 8.00 -14.39 -5.11
N ALA A 183 8.45 -13.27 -5.68
CA ALA A 183 7.78 -12.64 -6.80
C ALA A 183 8.78 -12.35 -7.91
N SER A 184 8.50 -12.90 -9.09
CA SER A 184 9.27 -12.63 -10.29
C SER A 184 8.85 -11.31 -10.94
N VAL A 185 9.79 -10.68 -11.65
CA VAL A 185 9.53 -9.57 -12.56
C VAL A 185 8.53 -9.93 -13.68
N THR A 186 8.45 -11.21 -14.05
CA THR A 186 7.47 -11.74 -15.03
C THR A 186 6.05 -11.80 -14.46
N GLY A 187 5.86 -11.57 -13.15
CA GLY A 187 4.56 -11.60 -12.47
C GLY A 187 4.23 -12.93 -11.80
N ILE A 188 5.10 -13.94 -11.91
CA ILE A 188 4.96 -15.21 -11.20
C ILE A 188 5.09 -14.97 -9.70
N PHE A 189 4.12 -15.45 -8.93
CA PHE A 189 4.15 -15.44 -7.48
C PHE A 189 4.29 -16.86 -6.96
N SER A 190 5.23 -17.07 -6.04
CA SER A 190 5.42 -18.34 -5.34
C SER A 190 5.35 -18.16 -3.84
N VAL A 191 4.72 -19.12 -3.16
CA VAL A 191 4.64 -19.18 -1.70
C VAL A 191 5.08 -20.54 -1.20
N TYR A 192 5.94 -20.54 -0.20
CA TYR A 192 6.33 -21.72 0.56
C TYR A 192 5.88 -21.61 2.02
N PRO A 193 5.27 -22.65 2.62
CA PRO A 193 4.70 -23.82 1.95
C PRO A 193 3.45 -23.45 1.14
N ALA A 194 3.11 -24.26 0.13
CA ALA A 194 1.93 -24.04 -0.71
C ALA A 194 0.63 -24.15 0.10
N PHE A 195 -0.43 -23.53 -0.37
CA PHE A 195 -1.77 -23.67 0.21
C PHE A 195 -2.85 -23.51 -0.85
N ALA A 196 -4.08 -23.94 -0.53
CA ALA A 196 -5.20 -23.77 -1.43
C ALA A 196 -5.57 -22.28 -1.58
N TRP A 197 -5.31 -21.72 -2.76
CA TRP A 197 -5.67 -20.35 -3.09
C TRP A 197 -7.12 -20.27 -3.51
N HIS A 198 -7.96 -19.71 -2.65
CA HIS A 198 -9.38 -19.55 -2.93
C HIS A 198 -9.69 -18.11 -3.34
N SER A 199 -10.16 -17.94 -4.58
CA SER A 199 -10.81 -16.72 -5.03
C SER A 199 -12.29 -17.02 -5.30
N GLU A 200 -13.20 -16.37 -4.57
CA GLU A 200 -14.66 -16.48 -4.79
C GLU A 200 -15.09 -15.84 -6.13
N LYS A 201 -14.21 -15.06 -6.76
CA LYS A 201 -14.45 -14.31 -8.01
C LYS A 201 -13.35 -14.59 -9.04
N VAL A 202 -13.48 -14.04 -10.24
CA VAL A 202 -12.39 -14.00 -11.23
C VAL A 202 -11.16 -13.39 -10.56
N ASP A 203 -10.07 -14.17 -10.50
CA ASP A 203 -8.84 -13.78 -9.84
C ASP A 203 -8.07 -12.77 -10.71
N MET A 204 -8.05 -11.51 -10.26
CA MET A 204 -7.31 -10.42 -10.89
C MET A 204 -6.01 -10.11 -10.14
N PHE A 205 -5.57 -11.00 -9.25
CA PHE A 205 -4.35 -10.82 -8.48
C PHE A 205 -3.13 -10.79 -9.40
N ASP A 206 -2.30 -9.77 -9.21
CA ASP A 206 -0.97 -9.67 -9.79
C ASP A 206 -0.03 -9.16 -8.72
N ILE A 207 1.01 -9.92 -8.44
CA ILE A 207 1.93 -9.64 -7.35
C ILE A 207 2.67 -8.33 -7.52
N ARG A 208 2.91 -7.92 -8.78
CA ARG A 208 3.60 -6.67 -9.11
C ARG A 208 2.76 -5.45 -8.78
N LYS A 209 1.45 -5.61 -8.62
CA LYS A 209 0.50 -4.56 -8.23
C LYS A 209 0.34 -4.46 -6.71
N THR A 210 1.04 -5.28 -5.92
CA THR A 210 0.95 -5.27 -4.46
C THR A 210 1.94 -4.30 -3.81
N ARG A 211 1.57 -3.74 -2.65
CA ARG A 211 2.41 -2.75 -1.94
C ARG A 211 3.78 -3.30 -1.56
N TRP A 212 3.85 -4.56 -1.09
CA TRP A 212 5.11 -5.13 -0.64
C TRP A 212 6.09 -5.32 -1.79
N TYR A 213 5.61 -5.71 -2.98
CA TYR A 213 6.44 -5.81 -4.17
C TYR A 213 6.97 -4.43 -4.56
N MET A 214 6.08 -3.44 -4.66
CA MET A 214 6.42 -2.08 -5.04
C MET A 214 7.43 -1.42 -4.08
N GLN A 215 7.26 -1.62 -2.76
CA GLN A 215 8.20 -1.13 -1.75
C GLN A 215 9.56 -1.82 -1.80
N GLY A 216 9.61 -3.10 -2.19
CA GLY A 216 10.84 -3.86 -2.32
C GLY A 216 11.59 -3.60 -3.64
N SER A 217 10.86 -3.28 -4.71
CA SER A 217 11.43 -3.09 -6.06
C SER A 217 11.76 -1.64 -6.40
N ALA A 218 11.29 -0.66 -5.62
CA ALA A 218 11.48 0.76 -5.92
C ALA A 218 11.68 1.60 -4.65
N VAL A 219 12.48 2.66 -4.79
CA VAL A 219 12.69 3.69 -3.76
C VAL A 219 11.54 4.71 -3.80
N PRO A 220 11.15 5.33 -2.67
CA PRO A 220 10.15 6.39 -2.66
C PRO A 220 10.43 7.48 -3.70
N LYS A 221 9.37 7.96 -4.36
CA LYS A 221 9.46 8.94 -5.44
C LYS A 221 8.48 10.10 -5.28
N ALA A 222 8.84 11.25 -5.84
CA ALA A 222 7.97 12.39 -6.05
C ALA A 222 7.47 12.36 -7.50
N LEU A 223 6.18 12.09 -7.67
CA LEU A 223 5.54 11.90 -8.98
C LEU A 223 4.67 13.11 -9.34
N LEU A 224 5.06 13.88 -10.35
CA LEU A 224 4.21 14.92 -10.93
C LEU A 224 3.51 14.36 -12.16
N ILE A 225 2.17 14.38 -12.17
CA ILE A 225 1.37 13.92 -13.30
C ILE A 225 0.78 15.15 -13.99
N MET A 226 1.11 15.32 -15.28
CA MET A 226 0.58 16.37 -16.14
C MET A 226 -0.41 15.77 -17.13
N LEU A 227 -1.67 16.21 -17.07
CA LEU A 227 -2.69 15.82 -18.04
C LEU A 227 -2.86 16.90 -19.11
N ASP A 228 -2.76 16.50 -20.36
CA ASP A 228 -3.24 17.31 -21.47
C ASP A 228 -4.78 17.33 -21.45
N THR A 229 -5.33 18.51 -21.26
CA THR A 229 -6.77 18.81 -21.32
C THR A 229 -7.06 19.79 -22.46
N SER A 230 -6.23 19.81 -23.50
CA SER A 230 -6.48 20.61 -24.70
C SER A 230 -7.68 20.10 -25.49
N GLY A 231 -8.13 20.87 -26.47
CA GLY A 231 -9.28 20.52 -27.29
C GLY A 231 -9.15 19.18 -28.03
N SER A 232 -7.93 18.75 -28.40
CA SER A 232 -7.70 17.48 -29.11
C SER A 232 -8.10 16.28 -28.25
N MET A 233 -7.87 16.37 -26.94
CA MET A 233 -8.14 15.31 -25.96
C MET A 233 -9.64 15.03 -25.76
N THR A 234 -10.52 15.80 -26.40
CA THR A 234 -11.98 15.67 -26.26
C THR A 234 -12.46 14.26 -26.61
N GLY A 235 -13.23 13.65 -25.70
CA GLY A 235 -13.82 12.33 -25.90
C GLY A 235 -13.00 11.23 -25.22
N GLN A 236 -12.62 10.20 -25.99
CA GLN A 236 -12.00 8.99 -25.44
C GLN A 236 -10.61 9.24 -24.83
N SER A 237 -9.78 10.07 -25.46
CA SER A 237 -8.41 10.34 -25.01
C SER A 237 -8.37 10.89 -23.58
N LEU A 238 -9.19 11.89 -23.25
CA LEU A 238 -9.30 12.44 -21.89
C LEU A 238 -9.88 11.42 -20.89
N ILE A 239 -10.86 10.61 -21.30
CA ILE A 239 -11.41 9.55 -20.43
C ILE A 239 -10.32 8.53 -20.08
N VAL A 240 -9.55 8.07 -21.07
CA VAL A 240 -8.44 7.14 -20.86
C VAL A 240 -7.35 7.79 -20.01
N ALA A 241 -6.99 9.05 -20.26
CA ALA A 241 -6.03 9.80 -19.45
C ALA A 241 -6.45 9.81 -17.97
N ASN A 242 -7.69 10.20 -17.68
CA ASN A 242 -8.20 10.27 -16.32
C ASN A 242 -8.18 8.90 -15.64
N ILE A 243 -8.63 7.84 -16.33
CA ILE A 243 -8.59 6.48 -15.79
C ILE A 243 -7.15 6.03 -15.51
N SER A 244 -6.22 6.31 -16.43
CA SER A 244 -4.80 5.97 -16.28
C SER A 244 -4.16 6.69 -15.10
N VAL A 245 -4.44 7.99 -14.93
CA VAL A 245 -3.96 8.75 -13.76
C VAL A 245 -4.53 8.19 -12.46
N GLN A 246 -5.83 7.86 -12.42
CA GLN A 246 -6.43 7.23 -11.25
C GLN A 246 -5.74 5.90 -10.91
N LYS A 247 -5.52 5.03 -11.91
CA LYS A 247 -4.81 3.77 -11.71
C LYS A 247 -3.38 4.01 -11.22
N LEU A 248 -2.64 4.90 -11.87
CA LEU A 248 -1.26 5.22 -11.50
C LEU A 248 -1.16 5.71 -10.05
N VAL A 249 -1.97 6.69 -9.65
CA VAL A 249 -1.96 7.22 -8.28
C VAL A 249 -2.36 6.14 -7.26
N THR A 250 -3.27 5.23 -7.60
CA THR A 250 -3.66 4.13 -6.68
C THR A 250 -2.58 3.07 -6.46
N THR A 251 -1.56 3.00 -7.33
CA THR A 251 -0.41 2.08 -7.17
C THR A 251 0.69 2.64 -6.26
N LEU A 252 0.61 3.93 -5.90
CA LEU A 252 1.60 4.58 -5.05
C LEU A 252 1.54 4.08 -3.61
N ASP A 253 2.71 4.08 -2.96
CA ASP A 253 2.88 3.73 -1.55
C ASP A 253 2.84 4.95 -0.63
N GLU A 254 2.60 4.78 0.68
CA GLU A 254 2.48 5.89 1.64
C GLU A 254 3.77 6.70 1.85
N ASN A 255 4.90 6.18 1.37
CA ASN A 255 6.19 6.88 1.32
C ASN A 255 6.37 7.72 0.05
N ASP A 256 5.56 7.50 -0.99
CA ASP A 256 5.57 8.29 -2.21
C ASP A 256 4.87 9.64 -2.02
N TYR A 257 5.27 10.60 -2.85
CA TYR A 257 4.63 11.90 -2.98
C TYR A 257 4.08 12.04 -4.38
N PHE A 258 2.93 12.70 -4.51
CA PHE A 258 2.35 12.97 -5.81
C PHE A 258 1.76 14.37 -5.90
N ALA A 259 1.73 14.91 -7.11
CA ALA A 259 0.96 16.06 -7.49
C ALA A 259 0.34 15.77 -8.87
N VAL A 260 -0.90 16.19 -9.07
CA VAL A 260 -1.59 16.04 -10.35
C VAL A 260 -2.03 17.41 -10.81
N GLY A 261 -1.65 17.77 -12.02
CA GLY A 261 -2.09 18.99 -12.67
C GLY A 261 -2.45 18.75 -14.12
N HIS A 262 -3.00 19.79 -14.73
CA HIS A 262 -3.45 19.76 -16.09
C HIS A 262 -3.00 21.01 -16.85
N PHE A 263 -2.93 20.89 -18.17
CA PHE A 263 -2.67 21.99 -19.09
C PHE A 263 -3.55 21.85 -20.34
N PRO A 264 -4.04 22.94 -20.94
CA PRO A 264 -3.83 24.32 -20.53
C PRO A 264 -4.53 24.66 -19.20
N SER A 265 -3.93 25.58 -18.44
CA SER A 265 -4.53 26.10 -17.21
C SER A 265 -5.80 26.92 -17.51
N GLN A 266 -6.72 26.94 -16.53
CA GLN A 266 -7.89 27.83 -16.53
C GLN A 266 -7.56 29.22 -15.97
N GLU A 267 -6.44 29.35 -15.26
CA GLU A 267 -6.02 30.60 -14.63
C GLU A 267 -5.36 31.52 -15.66
N HIS A 268 -5.75 32.80 -15.65
CA HIS A 268 -5.18 33.76 -16.58
C HIS A 268 -3.69 33.96 -16.31
N GLY A 269 -2.87 33.79 -17.35
CA GLY A 269 -1.42 33.96 -17.26
C GLY A 269 -0.65 32.74 -16.72
N LYS A 270 -1.32 31.62 -16.47
CA LYS A 270 -0.67 30.32 -16.17
C LYS A 270 -0.84 29.36 -17.34
N HIS A 271 0.11 28.44 -17.46
CA HIS A 271 0.10 27.38 -18.47
C HIS A 271 -0.16 25.99 -17.87
N PHE A 272 0.08 25.83 -16.58
CA PHE A 272 -0.16 24.62 -15.81
C PHE A 272 -0.85 24.93 -14.48
N SER A 273 -1.84 24.12 -14.09
CA SER A 273 -2.48 24.21 -12.77
C SER A 273 -2.67 22.84 -12.14
N LEU A 274 -2.52 22.77 -10.82
CA LEU A 274 -2.89 21.58 -10.06
C LEU A 274 -4.41 21.34 -10.13
N VAL A 275 -4.80 20.07 -10.18
CA VAL A 275 -6.20 19.65 -10.18
C VAL A 275 -6.80 19.96 -8.81
N ASN A 276 -7.66 20.97 -8.77
CA ASN A 276 -8.43 21.38 -7.60
C ASN A 276 -9.83 21.81 -8.06
N ASN A 277 -10.84 21.01 -7.73
CA ASN A 277 -12.24 21.34 -7.98
C ASN A 277 -12.95 21.83 -6.72
N SER A 278 -12.21 21.95 -5.61
CA SER A 278 -12.72 22.39 -4.31
C SER A 278 -12.25 23.80 -3.97
N GLU A 279 -13.13 24.59 -3.33
CA GLU A 279 -12.80 25.91 -2.82
C GLU A 279 -12.93 25.92 -1.28
N PRO A 280 -11.85 26.18 -0.51
CA PRO A 280 -10.48 26.48 -0.97
C PRO A 280 -9.75 25.26 -1.56
N ALA A 281 -8.73 25.54 -2.37
CA ALA A 281 -7.90 24.52 -3.01
C ALA A 281 -7.25 23.58 -1.98
N CYS A 282 -7.41 22.27 -2.19
CA CYS A 282 -6.92 21.24 -1.28
C CYS A 282 -5.45 20.88 -1.52
N PHE A 283 -4.99 20.93 -2.77
CA PHE A 283 -3.62 20.59 -3.16
C PHE A 283 -2.90 21.80 -3.74
N GLN A 284 -1.87 22.28 -3.03
CA GLN A 284 -1.06 23.43 -3.45
C GLN A 284 0.34 23.02 -3.91
N SER A 285 0.77 21.82 -3.56
CA SER A 285 2.06 21.23 -3.93
C SER A 285 1.93 19.71 -3.81
N PHE A 286 3.05 18.98 -3.93
CA PHE A 286 3.12 17.55 -3.70
C PHE A 286 2.55 17.17 -2.33
N VAL A 287 1.85 16.04 -2.27
CA VAL A 287 1.32 15.46 -1.04
C VAL A 287 1.68 13.99 -0.95
N ARG A 288 1.76 13.46 0.28
CA ARG A 288 1.98 12.02 0.50
C ARG A 288 0.84 11.20 -0.08
N ALA A 289 1.16 10.07 -0.68
CA ALA A 289 0.20 9.10 -1.23
C ALA A 289 -0.51 8.26 -0.14
N THR A 290 -1.08 8.95 0.86
CA THR A 290 -1.93 8.30 1.86
C THR A 290 -3.26 7.87 1.23
N LYS A 291 -3.90 6.82 1.76
CA LYS A 291 -5.23 6.38 1.32
C LYS A 291 -6.24 7.53 1.27
N ARG A 292 -6.16 8.46 2.24
CA ARG A 292 -7.01 9.66 2.30
C ARG A 292 -6.76 10.62 1.14
N ASN A 293 -5.51 10.94 0.86
CA ASN A 293 -5.14 11.90 -0.20
C ASN A 293 -5.45 11.33 -1.59
N ILE A 294 -5.14 10.05 -1.82
CA ILE A 294 -5.49 9.34 -3.06
C ILE A 294 -7.00 9.35 -3.26
N HIS A 295 -7.76 8.94 -2.23
CA HIS A 295 -9.22 8.93 -2.30
C HIS A 295 -9.78 10.32 -2.61
N ARG A 296 -9.31 11.38 -1.93
CA ARG A 296 -9.70 12.77 -2.18
C ARG A 296 -9.48 13.14 -3.66
N LEU A 297 -8.26 12.94 -4.15
CA LEU A 297 -7.92 13.26 -5.54
C LEU A 297 -8.86 12.56 -6.51
N VAL A 298 -8.98 11.24 -6.40
CA VAL A 298 -9.73 10.40 -7.35
C VAL A 298 -11.25 10.67 -7.30
N SER A 299 -11.81 10.83 -6.10
CA SER A 299 -13.26 10.96 -5.92
C SER A 299 -13.79 12.38 -6.08
N GLN A 300 -12.97 13.40 -5.82
CA GLN A 300 -13.45 14.79 -5.69
C GLN A 300 -12.74 15.75 -6.63
N GLU A 301 -11.40 15.69 -6.70
CA GLU A 301 -10.64 16.68 -7.48
C GLU A 301 -10.54 16.33 -8.97
N MET A 302 -10.43 15.05 -9.33
CA MET A 302 -10.35 14.60 -10.74
C MET A 302 -11.69 14.52 -11.46
N THR A 303 -12.75 15.14 -10.93
CA THR A 303 -14.04 15.20 -11.62
C THR A 303 -13.87 15.97 -12.94
N ASN A 304 -14.20 15.32 -14.08
CA ASN A 304 -13.77 15.69 -15.44
C ASN A 304 -13.74 17.22 -15.70
N ALA A 305 -12.54 17.80 -15.70
CA ALA A 305 -12.34 19.14 -16.24
C ALA A 305 -12.61 19.09 -17.75
N PRO A 306 -13.44 20.00 -18.30
CA PRO A 306 -13.75 19.95 -19.72
C PRO A 306 -12.51 20.36 -20.55
N PRO A 307 -12.28 19.71 -21.70
CA PRO A 307 -11.16 20.02 -22.59
C PRO A 307 -11.31 21.41 -23.18
N ARG A 308 -10.21 22.17 -23.29
CA ARG A 308 -10.22 23.57 -23.74
C ARG A 308 -8.92 23.99 -24.41
N GLY A 309 -9.01 24.90 -25.37
CA GLY A 309 -7.85 25.61 -25.91
C GLY A 309 -6.80 24.71 -26.57
N TYR A 310 -5.59 25.25 -26.71
CA TYR A 310 -4.44 24.57 -27.30
C TYR A 310 -3.44 24.19 -26.22
N ALA A 311 -2.78 23.05 -26.38
CA ALA A 311 -1.68 22.63 -25.52
C ALA A 311 -0.43 23.47 -25.80
N ASN A 312 0.14 24.09 -24.77
CA ASN A 312 1.47 24.69 -24.83
C ASN A 312 2.43 23.90 -23.93
N PHE A 313 3.00 22.84 -24.48
CA PHE A 313 3.87 21.90 -23.76
C PHE A 313 5.08 22.60 -23.14
N SER A 314 5.72 23.50 -23.89
CA SER A 314 6.90 24.25 -23.46
C SER A 314 6.67 25.01 -22.16
N MET A 315 5.67 25.90 -22.15
CA MET A 315 5.41 26.75 -20.99
C MET A 315 4.80 25.96 -19.82
N ALA A 316 3.92 24.99 -20.12
CA ALA A 316 3.34 24.14 -19.08
C ALA A 316 4.42 23.30 -18.37
N LEU A 317 5.40 22.79 -19.11
CA LEU A 317 6.49 21.98 -18.54
C LEU A 317 7.46 22.83 -17.71
N GLU A 318 7.79 24.04 -18.17
CA GLU A 318 8.59 25.00 -17.39
C GLU A 318 7.91 25.29 -16.03
N GLU A 319 6.61 25.59 -16.02
CA GLU A 319 5.87 25.82 -14.77
C GLU A 319 5.76 24.58 -13.89
N ALA A 320 5.53 23.41 -14.48
CA ALA A 320 5.42 22.14 -13.78
C ALA A 320 6.72 21.76 -13.06
N ILE A 321 7.87 21.98 -13.69
CA ILE A 321 9.19 21.65 -13.11
C ILE A 321 9.49 22.50 -11.87
N LEU A 322 9.00 23.74 -11.80
CA LEU A 322 9.18 24.60 -10.63
C LEU A 322 8.56 24.00 -9.37
N LEU A 323 7.51 23.17 -9.47
CA LEU A 323 6.96 22.48 -8.30
C LEU A 323 7.95 21.52 -7.63
N PHE A 324 8.93 20.99 -8.37
CA PHE A 324 9.98 20.16 -7.78
C PHE A 324 11.01 20.97 -7.00
N ASP A 325 11.12 22.29 -7.23
CA ASP A 325 11.97 23.16 -6.43
C ASP A 325 11.32 23.43 -5.06
N ASP A 326 9.98 23.50 -4.98
CA ASP A 326 9.25 23.64 -3.71
C ASP A 326 9.49 22.46 -2.77
N LEU A 327 9.72 21.25 -3.30
CA LEU A 327 10.09 20.07 -2.50
C LEU A 327 11.44 20.21 -1.78
N LYS A 328 12.37 21.03 -2.30
CA LYS A 328 13.69 21.24 -1.69
C LYS A 328 13.65 22.21 -0.50
N ASN A 329 12.69 23.15 -0.49
CA ASN A 329 12.66 24.27 0.44
C ASN A 329 11.69 24.09 1.61
N ASP A 330 11.02 22.94 1.70
CA ASP A 330 9.88 22.78 2.60
C ASP A 330 10.26 22.22 3.98
N SER A 331 10.36 23.10 4.97
CA SER A 331 10.70 22.79 6.38
C SER A 331 9.57 22.14 7.19
N HIS A 332 8.55 21.56 6.55
CA HIS A 332 7.39 21.01 7.26
C HIS A 332 7.73 19.74 8.04
N PRO A 333 7.34 19.63 9.32
CA PRO A 333 7.62 18.44 10.14
C PRO A 333 6.97 17.20 9.49
N GLY A 334 7.79 16.20 9.16
CA GLY A 334 7.39 14.98 8.44
C GLY A 334 7.77 14.93 6.95
N ARG A 335 8.48 15.93 6.42
CA ARG A 335 9.12 15.93 5.08
C ARG A 335 10.65 15.86 5.10
N GLU A 336 11.25 15.50 6.25
CA GLU A 336 12.70 15.35 6.41
C GLU A 336 13.34 14.31 5.46
N ASN A 337 12.53 13.48 4.80
CA ASN A 337 12.92 12.51 3.78
C ASN A 337 12.31 12.87 2.41
N THR A 338 12.67 14.01 1.83
CA THR A 338 12.26 14.35 0.46
C THR A 338 12.71 13.23 -0.50
N PRO A 339 11.81 12.66 -1.32
CA PRO A 339 12.17 11.55 -2.21
C PRO A 339 13.31 11.93 -3.16
N CYS A 340 14.35 11.11 -3.23
CA CYS A 340 15.47 11.34 -4.16
C CYS A 340 15.02 11.21 -5.62
N ASN A 341 14.08 10.31 -5.90
CA ASN A 341 13.59 10.04 -7.24
C ASN A 341 12.47 11.03 -7.60
N LYS A 342 12.68 11.82 -8.63
CA LYS A 342 11.67 12.74 -9.19
C LYS A 342 11.25 12.23 -10.54
N VAL A 343 9.94 12.08 -10.73
CA VAL A 343 9.37 11.55 -11.96
C VAL A 343 8.27 12.49 -12.41
N LEU A 344 8.32 12.92 -13.67
CA LEU A 344 7.26 13.67 -14.31
C LEU A 344 6.62 12.77 -15.36
N VAL A 345 5.32 12.53 -15.22
CA VAL A 345 4.52 11.74 -16.16
C VAL A 345 3.58 12.65 -16.91
N MET A 346 3.62 12.63 -18.24
CA MET A 346 2.73 13.39 -19.10
C MET A 346 1.80 12.46 -19.89
N TYR A 347 0.50 12.77 -19.90
CA TYR A 347 -0.49 12.10 -20.74
C TYR A 347 -1.00 13.07 -21.81
N THR A 348 -0.88 12.71 -23.09
CA THR A 348 -1.32 13.54 -24.24
C THR A 348 -1.66 12.67 -25.45
N ASP A 349 -2.48 13.17 -26.37
CA ASP A 349 -2.76 12.56 -27.67
C ASP A 349 -1.94 13.17 -28.82
N SER A 350 -1.17 14.21 -28.53
CA SER A 350 -0.43 14.99 -29.52
C SER A 350 1.05 14.60 -29.50
N ALA A 351 1.72 14.62 -30.66
CA ALA A 351 3.18 14.66 -30.65
C ALA A 351 3.63 16.10 -30.67
N PHE A 352 4.68 16.34 -29.91
CA PHE A 352 5.30 17.64 -29.81
C PHE A 352 6.81 17.43 -29.87
N GLU A 353 7.50 18.45 -30.37
CA GLU A 353 8.94 18.58 -30.22
C GLU A 353 9.18 19.72 -29.24
N PHE A 354 9.94 19.46 -28.18
CA PHE A 354 10.36 20.52 -27.28
C PHE A 354 11.24 21.50 -28.06
N ASP A 355 10.95 22.79 -27.94
CA ASP A 355 11.83 23.85 -28.45
C ASP A 355 13.22 23.68 -27.83
N SER A 356 14.27 23.92 -28.61
CA SER A 356 15.66 24.07 -28.18
C SER A 356 15.84 24.81 -26.85
N ARG A 357 15.08 25.88 -26.60
CA ARG A 357 15.13 26.66 -25.35
C ARG A 357 14.66 25.86 -24.15
N VAL A 358 13.54 25.16 -24.32
CA VAL A 358 12.98 24.26 -23.31
C VAL A 358 13.96 23.12 -23.10
N MET A 359 14.49 22.49 -24.15
CA MET A 359 15.51 21.46 -24.03
C MET A 359 16.75 21.91 -23.24
N THR A 360 17.18 23.17 -23.32
CA THR A 360 18.27 23.69 -22.49
C THR A 360 17.89 23.80 -21.01
N VAL A 361 16.71 24.36 -20.70
CA VAL A 361 16.19 24.45 -19.32
C VAL A 361 15.94 23.05 -18.74
N LEU A 362 15.38 22.18 -19.58
CA LEU A 362 15.15 20.77 -19.28
C LEU A 362 16.46 20.04 -19.04
N ASN A 363 17.51 20.22 -19.83
CA ASN A 363 18.77 19.51 -19.57
C ASN A 363 19.44 19.94 -18.24
N ASP A 364 19.27 21.20 -17.82
CA ASP A 364 19.81 21.71 -16.54
C ASP A 364 18.97 21.26 -15.33
N LYS A 365 17.63 21.20 -15.47
CA LYS A 365 16.69 20.89 -14.39
C LYS A 365 16.18 19.43 -14.37
N LEU A 366 16.01 18.80 -15.53
CA LEU A 366 15.63 17.39 -15.70
C LEU A 366 16.81 16.42 -15.54
N GLY A 367 18.06 16.89 -15.43
CA GLY A 367 19.16 16.01 -15.02
C GLY A 367 18.84 15.23 -13.72
N ASP A 368 17.96 15.81 -12.87
CA ASP A 368 17.45 15.24 -11.64
C ASP A 368 16.01 14.66 -11.73
N ILE A 369 15.32 14.77 -12.89
CA ILE A 369 13.89 14.43 -13.04
C ILE A 369 13.68 13.53 -14.27
N GLN A 370 13.18 12.32 -14.06
CA GLN A 370 12.85 11.40 -15.15
C GLN A 370 11.52 11.79 -15.81
N LEU A 371 11.51 12.00 -17.13
CA LEU A 371 10.33 12.35 -17.92
C LEU A 371 9.75 11.12 -18.63
N LEU A 372 8.50 10.79 -18.34
CA LEU A 372 7.75 9.72 -19.02
C LEU A 372 6.56 10.32 -19.77
N VAL A 373 6.43 10.02 -21.06
CA VAL A 373 5.33 10.52 -21.90
C VAL A 373 4.49 9.35 -22.38
N TYR A 374 3.20 9.37 -22.05
CA TYR A 374 2.21 8.42 -22.52
C TYR A 374 1.36 9.06 -23.63
N ALA A 375 1.55 8.56 -24.85
CA ALA A 375 0.70 8.90 -25.99
C ALA A 375 -0.62 8.13 -25.92
N LEU A 376 -1.75 8.84 -26.00
CA LEU A 376 -3.09 8.28 -25.88
C LEU A 376 -3.83 8.35 -27.22
N GLY A 377 -4.45 7.22 -27.61
CA GLY A 377 -5.18 7.10 -28.87
C GLY A 377 -4.32 6.60 -30.05
N GLU A 378 -4.88 6.65 -31.25
CA GLU A 378 -4.09 6.48 -32.47
C GLU A 378 -3.20 7.71 -32.63
N PRO A 379 -1.87 7.55 -32.76
CA PRO A 379 -0.97 8.69 -32.79
C PRO A 379 -1.29 9.52 -34.04
N VAL A 380 -1.62 10.80 -33.83
CA VAL A 380 -1.88 11.77 -34.92
C VAL A 380 -0.57 12.12 -35.67
N SER A 381 0.54 11.47 -35.32
CA SER A 381 1.92 11.84 -35.62
C SER A 381 2.86 10.63 -35.57
N ASP A 382 4.08 10.77 -36.12
CA ASP A 382 5.06 9.69 -36.21
C ASP A 382 5.54 9.19 -34.83
N VAL A 383 5.23 7.92 -34.50
CA VAL A 383 5.72 7.17 -33.31
C VAL A 383 7.23 7.36 -33.02
N PRO A 384 8.13 7.44 -34.03
CA PRO A 384 9.55 7.75 -33.79
C PRO A 384 9.84 9.07 -33.05
N LEU A 385 8.95 10.06 -33.07
CA LEU A 385 9.17 11.33 -32.39
C LEU A 385 9.00 11.18 -30.86
N TYR A 386 7.99 10.42 -30.41
CA TYR A 386 7.81 10.09 -29.00
C TYR A 386 8.99 9.29 -28.44
N GLN A 387 9.44 8.27 -29.18
CA GLN A 387 10.56 7.43 -28.78
C GLN A 387 11.87 8.21 -28.69
N ARG A 388 12.10 9.18 -29.60
CA ARG A 388 13.27 10.06 -29.54
C ARG A 388 13.24 10.98 -28.31
N GLN A 389 12.07 11.44 -27.87
CA GLN A 389 11.97 12.31 -26.70
C GLN A 389 12.11 11.52 -25.40
N ALA A 390 11.54 10.31 -25.31
CA ALA A 390 11.78 9.44 -24.16
C ALA A 390 13.27 9.05 -24.07
N ALA A 391 13.87 8.58 -25.17
CA ALA A 391 15.25 8.11 -25.19
C ALA A 391 16.32 9.20 -24.95
N LYS A 392 15.98 10.48 -25.11
CA LYS A 392 16.89 11.60 -24.82
C LYS A 392 17.00 11.92 -23.32
N ASN A 393 16.10 11.40 -22.49
CA ASN A 393 15.92 11.86 -21.10
C ASN A 393 16.12 10.76 -20.05
N GLY A 394 16.83 9.67 -20.38
CA GLY A 394 17.06 8.51 -19.49
C GLY A 394 15.89 7.54 -19.52
#